data_AF-A0A7Y6QA32-F1
#
_entry.id   AF-A0A7Y6QA32-F1
#
_cell.length_a   1.000
_cell.length_b   1.000
_cell.length_c   1.000
_cell.angle_alpha   90.00
_cell.angle_beta   90.00
_cell.angle_gamma   90.00
#
_symmetry.space_group_name_H-M   'P 1'
#
loop_
_entity.id
_entity.type
_entity.pdbx_description
1 polymer ?
#
loop_
_entity_poly.entity_id
_entity_poly.type
_entity_poly.pdbx_seq_one_letter_code
_entity_poly.pdbx_strand_id
1 'polypeptide(L)'
;MDFEKEGRNRMMMLLPRHQRQISEAKFAAINEFMEAYGIAVWNRNELREQRSPDAVLLKEFEVLCQEMEDEIARKLAGVPAPKEPLTTSRFSVAKRCGGTAMFT
;
A
#
# COMPACT_ATOMS: atom_id res chain seq x y z
N MET A 1 11.83 -10.24 -2.26
CA MET A 1 11.22 -9.17 -3.08
C MET A 1 11.49 -7.83 -2.42
N ASP A 2 11.69 -6.77 -3.20
CA ASP A 2 11.82 -5.41 -2.68
C ASP A 2 10.48 -4.69 -2.81
N PHE A 3 9.64 -4.82 -1.78
CA PHE A 3 8.29 -4.25 -1.77
C PHE A 3 8.31 -2.73 -1.65
N GLU A 4 9.33 -2.15 -1.00
CA GLU A 4 9.50 -0.70 -0.93
C GLU A 4 9.68 -0.12 -2.33
N LYS A 5 10.59 -0.70 -3.12
CA LYS A 5 10.87 -0.24 -4.48
C LYS A 5 9.66 -0.40 -5.41
N GLU A 6 8.96 -1.52 -5.31
CA GLU A 6 7.73 -1.74 -6.09
C GLU A 6 6.63 -0.74 -5.70
N GLY A 7 6.44 -0.52 -4.41
CA GLY A 7 5.48 0.47 -3.90
C GLY A 7 5.80 1.89 -4.38
N ARG A 8 7.07 2.30 -4.31
CA ARG A 8 7.54 3.59 -4.85
C ARG A 8 7.29 3.72 -6.34
N ASN A 9 7.68 2.73 -7.13
CA ASN A 9 7.53 2.76 -8.58
C ASN A 9 6.07 2.94 -8.98
N ARG A 10 5.16 2.20 -8.34
CA ARG A 10 3.72 2.33 -8.58
C ARG A 10 3.19 3.70 -8.15
N MET A 11 3.62 4.20 -7.00
CA MET A 11 3.20 5.51 -6.53
C MET A 11 3.70 6.65 -7.43
N MET A 12 4.90 6.50 -7.99
CA MET A 12 5.44 7.41 -9.00
C MET A 12 4.63 7.39 -10.31
N MET A 13 4.07 6.23 -10.71
CA MET A 13 3.17 6.15 -11.87
C MET A 13 1.80 6.78 -11.59
N LEU A 14 1.26 6.58 -10.37
CA LEU A 14 -0.04 7.14 -9.96
C LEU A 14 -0.01 8.65 -9.78
N LEU A 15 1.09 9.18 -9.24
CA LEU A 15 1.24 10.60 -8.92
C LEU A 15 2.41 11.20 -9.71
N PRO A 16 2.28 11.37 -11.05
CA PRO A 16 3.34 11.89 -11.90
C PRO A 16 3.81 13.28 -11.47
N ARG A 17 2.88 14.11 -10.94
CA ARG A 17 3.17 15.46 -10.41
C ARG A 17 4.05 15.45 -9.17
N HIS A 18 4.09 14.35 -8.42
CA HIS A 18 4.83 14.22 -7.17
C HIS A 18 5.97 13.21 -7.23
N GLN A 19 6.32 12.72 -8.43
CA GLN A 19 7.40 11.74 -8.64
C GLN A 19 8.70 12.12 -7.94
N ARG A 20 9.09 13.39 -8.03
CA ARG A 20 10.31 13.89 -7.41
C ARG A 20 10.26 13.85 -5.89
N GLN A 21 9.12 14.23 -5.29
CA GLN A 21 8.91 14.15 -3.84
C GLN A 21 8.90 12.70 -3.36
N ILE A 22 8.27 11.79 -4.10
CA ILE A 22 8.22 10.36 -3.79
C ILE A 22 9.61 9.70 -3.92
N SER A 23 10.40 10.08 -4.93
CA SER A 23 11.75 9.55 -5.15
C SER A 23 12.76 10.10 -4.14
N GLU A 24 12.63 11.36 -3.73
CA GLU A 24 13.57 12.03 -2.82
C GLU A 24 13.24 11.78 -1.34
N ALA A 25 12.02 11.32 -1.02
CA ALA A 25 11.62 11.03 0.35
C ALA A 25 12.34 9.78 0.88
N LYS A 26 13.28 9.97 1.81
CA LYS A 26 14.13 8.91 2.40
C LYS A 26 13.91 8.71 3.90
N PHE A 27 12.86 9.29 4.47
CA PHE A 27 12.59 9.16 5.90
C PHE A 27 11.92 7.81 6.20
N ALA A 28 12.29 7.19 7.33
CA ALA A 28 11.88 5.81 7.67
C ALA A 28 10.36 5.57 7.55
N ALA A 29 9.54 6.54 7.96
CA ALA A 29 8.09 6.43 7.87
C ALA A 29 7.57 6.31 6.42
N ILE A 30 8.20 6.94 5.42
CA ILE A 30 7.78 6.75 4.02
C ILE A 30 8.26 5.42 3.47
N ASN A 31 9.44 4.96 3.88
CA ASN A 31 9.95 3.67 3.42
C ASN A 31 9.02 2.55 3.92
N GLU A 32 8.63 2.59 5.19
CA GLU A 32 7.66 1.65 5.77
C GLU A 32 6.29 1.76 5.11
N PHE A 33 5.84 2.97 4.78
CA PHE A 33 4.59 3.17 4.06
C PHE A 33 4.63 2.56 2.65
N MET A 34 5.71 2.81 1.91
CA MET A 34 5.90 2.28 0.55
C MET A 34 6.04 0.76 0.55
N GLU A 35 6.75 0.21 1.54
CA GLU A 35 6.84 -1.24 1.75
C GLU A 35 5.45 -1.85 2.02
N ALA A 36 4.68 -1.27 2.94
CA ALA A 36 3.33 -1.74 3.24
C ALA A 36 2.39 -1.67 2.03
N TYR A 37 2.50 -0.61 1.22
CA TYR A 37 1.75 -0.46 -0.02
C TYR A 37 2.14 -1.54 -1.04
N GLY A 38 3.45 -1.75 -1.23
CA GLY A 38 3.97 -2.80 -2.10
C GLY A 38 3.46 -4.19 -1.70
N ILE A 39 3.41 -4.49 -0.40
CA ILE A 39 2.85 -5.73 0.14
C ILE A 39 1.34 -5.84 -0.15
N ALA A 40 0.57 -4.76 0.07
CA ALA A 40 -0.88 -4.77 -0.18
C ALA A 40 -1.19 -5.03 -1.66
N VAL A 41 -0.47 -4.36 -2.56
CA VAL A 41 -0.63 -4.55 -4.00
C VAL A 41 -0.19 -5.94 -4.44
N TRP A 42 0.89 -6.47 -3.87
CA TRP A 42 1.34 -7.83 -4.13
C TRP A 42 0.27 -8.85 -3.75
N ASN A 43 -0.24 -8.81 -2.52
CA ASN A 43 -1.29 -9.72 -2.06
C ASN A 43 -2.56 -9.62 -2.91
N ARG A 44 -2.95 -8.41 -3.32
CA ARG A 44 -4.08 -8.20 -4.24
C ARG A 44 -3.86 -8.90 -5.59
N ASN A 45 -2.67 -8.76 -6.17
CA ASN A 45 -2.35 -9.35 -7.47
C ASN A 45 -2.27 -10.88 -7.36
N GLU A 46 -1.60 -11.39 -6.33
CA GLU A 46 -1.54 -12.83 -6.02
C GLU A 46 -2.95 -13.42 -5.86
N LEU A 47 -3.83 -12.78 -5.10
CA LEU A 47 -5.22 -13.22 -4.96
C LEU A 47 -5.93 -13.22 -6.31
N ARG A 48 -5.75 -12.17 -7.13
CA ARG A 48 -6.34 -12.10 -8.48
C ARG A 48 -5.87 -13.20 -9.42
N GLU A 49 -4.66 -13.70 -9.24
CA GLU A 49 -4.09 -14.77 -10.07
C GLU A 49 -4.55 -16.16 -9.62
N GLN A 50 -5.15 -16.30 -8.44
CA GLN A 50 -5.72 -17.56 -7.98
C GLN A 50 -6.92 -17.97 -8.83
N ARG A 51 -7.09 -19.29 -9.02
CA ARG A 51 -8.18 -19.87 -9.83
C ARG A 51 -9.57 -19.61 -9.23
N SER A 52 -9.65 -19.43 -7.90
CA SER A 52 -10.87 -19.06 -7.17
C SER A 52 -10.51 -18.03 -6.09
N PRO A 53 -10.37 -16.75 -6.47
CA PRO A 53 -10.04 -15.70 -5.51
C PRO A 53 -11.13 -15.58 -4.45
N ASP A 54 -10.74 -15.43 -3.19
CA ASP A 54 -11.67 -14.98 -2.16
C ASP A 54 -12.07 -13.53 -2.47
N ALA A 55 -13.32 -13.37 -2.94
CA ALA A 55 -13.86 -12.07 -3.35
C ALA A 55 -13.94 -11.07 -2.20
N VAL A 56 -14.08 -11.53 -0.95
CA VAL A 56 -14.11 -10.66 0.23
C VAL A 56 -12.72 -10.13 0.50
N LEU A 57 -11.74 -11.04 0.56
CA LEU A 57 -10.34 -10.67 0.82
C LEU A 57 -9.75 -9.82 -0.30
N LEU A 58 -10.07 -10.13 -1.57
CA LEU A 58 -9.66 -9.30 -2.71
C LEU A 58 -10.19 -7.87 -2.58
N LYS A 59 -11.47 -7.72 -2.21
CA LYS A 59 -12.08 -6.40 -2.00
C LYS A 59 -11.46 -5.65 -0.82
N GLU A 60 -11.09 -6.34 0.25
CA GLU A 60 -10.36 -5.73 1.37
C GLU A 60 -9.00 -5.18 0.93
N PHE A 61 -8.24 -5.93 0.13
CA PHE A 61 -6.97 -5.46 -0.41
C PHE A 61 -7.13 -4.32 -1.43
N GLU A 62 -8.19 -4.34 -2.24
CA GLU A 62 -8.52 -3.22 -3.15
C GLU A 62 -8.80 -1.94 -2.38
N VAL A 63 -9.66 -2.01 -1.36
CA VAL A 63 -9.97 -0.87 -0.48
C VAL A 63 -8.71 -0.38 0.23
N LEU A 64 -7.90 -1.29 0.77
CA LEU A 64 -6.67 -0.94 1.46
C LEU A 64 -5.68 -0.22 0.53
N CYS A 65 -5.48 -0.71 -0.70
CA CYS A 65 -4.61 -0.03 -1.67
C CYS A 65 -5.12 1.39 -1.96
N GLN A 66 -6.42 1.53 -2.18
CA GLN A 66 -7.02 2.81 -2.52
C GLN A 66 -6.95 3.83 -1.37
N GLU A 67 -7.16 3.38 -0.13
CA GLU A 67 -6.99 4.22 1.06
C GLU A 67 -5.55 4.73 1.22
N MET A 68 -4.55 3.88 0.94
CA MET A 68 -3.13 4.29 0.98
C MET A 68 -2.80 5.29 -0.13
N GLU A 69 -3.31 5.07 -1.35
CA GLU A 69 -3.13 6.00 -2.48
C GLU A 69 -3.75 7.37 -2.17
N ASP A 70 -4.95 7.39 -1.59
CA ASP A 70 -5.62 8.62 -1.17
C ASP A 70 -4.89 9.33 -0.04
N GLU A 71 -4.37 8.60 0.95
CA GLU A 71 -3.64 9.19 2.07
C GLU A 71 -2.39 9.91 1.59
N ILE A 72 -1.59 9.27 0.73
CA ILE A 72 -0.36 9.88 0.24
C ILE A 72 -0.64 11.02 -0.74
N ALA A 73 -1.67 10.90 -1.59
CA ALA A 73 -2.11 11.98 -2.45
C ALA A 73 -2.53 13.22 -1.64
N ARG A 74 -3.26 13.03 -0.54
CA ARG A 74 -3.65 14.13 0.37
C ARG A 74 -2.46 14.76 1.06
N LYS A 75 -1.53 13.96 1.62
CA LYS A 75 -0.31 14.46 2.25
C LYS A 75 0.54 15.26 1.25
N LEU A 76 0.66 14.79 0.01
CA LEU A 76 1.42 15.46 -1.06
C LEU A 76 0.72 16.71 -1.60
N ALA A 77 -0.62 16.75 -1.58
CA ALA A 77 -1.42 17.91 -1.95
C ALA A 77 -1.51 18.98 -0.83
N GLY A 78 -0.97 18.69 0.36
CA GLY A 78 -1.08 19.58 1.53
C GLY A 78 -2.51 19.65 2.08
N VAL A 79 -3.37 18.69 1.75
CA VAL A 79 -4.76 18.64 2.21
C VAL A 79 -4.79 17.92 3.56
N PRO A 80 -5.34 18.53 4.64
CA PRO A 80 -5.44 17.87 5.93
C PRO A 80 -6.32 16.62 5.83
N ALA A 81 -5.88 15.54 6.49
CA ALA A 81 -6.61 14.28 6.51
C ALA A 81 -8.02 14.46 7.09
N PRO A 82 -9.04 13.73 6.59
CA PRO A 82 -10.31 13.61 7.30
C PRO A 82 -10.06 13.02 8.71
N LYS A 83 -10.95 13.36 9.64
CA LYS A 83 -10.79 13.26 11.10
C LYS A 83 -10.61 11.83 11.65
N GLU A 84 -10.73 10.83 10.80
CA GLU A 84 -10.50 9.44 11.13
C GLU A 84 -9.15 9.01 10.54
N PRO A 85 -8.11 8.86 11.37
CA PRO A 85 -6.85 8.32 10.90
C PRO A 85 -7.07 6.89 10.43
N LEU A 86 -6.43 6.53 9.32
CA LEU A 86 -6.12 5.14 8.98
C LEU A 86 -5.44 4.53 10.20
N THR A 87 -6.23 3.82 10.99
CA THR A 87 -5.76 3.24 12.23
C THR A 87 -4.60 2.32 11.87
N THR A 88 -3.49 2.46 12.59
CA THR A 88 -2.28 1.63 12.57
C THR A 88 -2.57 0.12 12.50
N SER A 89 -3.79 -0.27 12.87
CA SER A 89 -4.40 -1.60 12.69
C SER A 89 -4.39 -2.13 11.25
N ARG A 90 -4.74 -1.33 10.22
CA ARG A 90 -4.81 -1.80 8.82
C ARG A 90 -3.44 -1.94 8.14
N PHE A 91 -2.50 -1.05 8.46
CA PHE A 91 -1.09 -1.24 8.11
C PHE A 91 -0.53 -2.57 8.67
N SER A 92 -0.94 -2.90 9.91
CA SER A 92 -0.58 -4.16 10.55
C SER A 92 -1.27 -5.39 9.92
N VAL A 93 -2.36 -5.22 9.16
CA VAL A 93 -3.00 -6.30 8.38
C VAL A 93 -2.17 -6.60 7.14
N ALA A 94 -1.79 -5.58 6.36
CA ALA A 94 -0.90 -5.78 5.21
C ALA A 94 0.40 -6.50 5.61
N LYS A 95 1.02 -6.08 6.71
CA LYS A 95 2.26 -6.67 7.21
C LYS A 95 2.08 -8.08 7.80
N ARG A 96 0.91 -8.41 8.38
CA ARG A 96 0.58 -9.76 8.86
C ARG A 96 0.29 -10.75 7.72
N CYS A 97 -0.39 -10.31 6.67
CA CYS A 97 -0.70 -11.18 5.52
C CYS A 97 0.56 -11.57 4.74
N GLY A 98 1.57 -10.68 4.63
CA GLY A 98 2.86 -11.01 4.02
C GLY A 98 3.73 -12.02 4.81
N GLY A 99 3.42 -12.27 6.08
CA GLY A 99 4.15 -13.20 6.94
C GLY A 99 3.45 -14.54 7.20
N THR A 100 2.24 -14.75 6.67
CA THR A 100 1.44 -15.95 6.96
C THR A 100 1.11 -16.73 5.69
N ALA A 101 2.11 -16.95 4.83
CA ALA A 101 2.15 -18.20 4.07
C ALA A 101 2.67 -19.28 5.03
N MET A 102 1.80 -19.72 5.94
CA MET A 102 2.04 -20.91 6.73
C MET A 102 2.16 -22.09 5.78
N PHE A 103 3.29 -22.77 5.89
CA PHE A 103 3.40 -24.21 5.76
C PHE A 103 2.18 -24.89 6.39
N THR A 104 1.37 -25.53 5.58
CA THR A 104 0.65 -26.77 5.90
C THR A 104 0.55 -27.59 4.64
#